data_AF-A0A848TSM2-F1
#
_entry.id   AF-A0A848TSM2-F1
#
_cell.length_a   1.000
_cell.length_b   1.000
_cell.length_c   1.000
_cell.angle_alpha   90.00
_cell.angle_beta   90.00
_cell.angle_gamma   90.00
#
_symmetry.space_group_name_H-M   'P 1'
#
loop_
_entity.id
_entity.type
_entity.pdbx_description
1 polymer ?
#
loop_
_entity_poly.entity_id
_entity_poly.type
_entity_poly.pdbx_seq_one_letter_code
_entity_poly.pdbx_strand_id
1 'polypeptide(L)'
;VLVGLSKGELVFEHPGIHAKETTILCSRNATLEDFEHVISVLENGEFPIDSFITHNVAYNNMIADFDSWLDPANGVIKATVDF
;
A
#
# COMPACT_ATOMS: atom_id res chain seq x y z
N VAL A 1 13.15 -4.35 -1.33
CA VAL A 1 12.90 -2.99 -1.85
C VAL A 1 12.22 -2.19 -0.74
N LEU A 2 12.73 -1.02 -0.40
CA LEU A 2 12.12 -0.11 0.55
C LEU A 2 10.99 0.65 -0.16
N VAL A 3 9.77 0.44 0.33
CA VAL A 3 8.54 1.09 -0.15
C VAL A 3 7.95 1.85 1.02
N GLY A 4 7.67 3.14 0.82
CA GLY A 4 7.13 4.04 1.85
C GLY A 4 8.09 5.15 2.26
N LEU A 5 7.58 6.09 3.05
CA LEU A 5 8.30 7.27 3.51
C LEU A 5 8.64 7.15 5.00
N SER A 6 9.93 7.20 5.34
CA SER A 6 10.38 7.36 6.73
C SER A 6 10.47 8.84 7.09
N LYS A 7 10.03 9.22 8.29
CA LYS A 7 10.17 10.60 8.82
C LYS A 7 11.59 10.90 9.35
N GLY A 8 12.40 9.87 9.60
CA GLY A 8 13.74 9.99 10.17
C GLY A 8 14.79 9.20 9.38
N GLU A 9 16.03 9.26 9.87
CA GLU A 9 17.16 8.55 9.27
C GLU A 9 17.00 7.02 9.36
N LEU A 10 17.45 6.34 8.31
CA LEU A 10 17.61 4.88 8.30
C LEU A 10 19.09 4.57 8.55
N VAL A 11 19.40 3.98 9.71
CA VAL A 11 20.76 3.66 10.13
C VAL A 11 20.98 2.15 10.03
N PHE A 12 22.10 1.73 9.45
CA PHE A 12 22.46 0.33 9.27
C PHE A 12 23.84 0.04 9.87
N GLU A 13 24.00 -1.14 10.47
CA GLU A 13 25.31 -1.63 10.90
C GLU A 13 26.12 -2.11 9.69
N HIS A 14 27.16 -1.36 9.32
CA HIS A 14 27.99 -1.66 8.13
C HIS A 14 28.51 -3.10 8.08
N PRO A 15 29.05 -3.70 9.18
CA PRO A 15 29.49 -5.09 9.15
C PRO A 15 28.37 -6.09 8.79
N GLY A 16 27.14 -5.82 9.25
CA GLY A 16 25.99 -6.69 9.01
C GLY A 16 25.53 -6.69 7.56
N ILE A 17 25.55 -5.53 6.89
CA ILE A 17 25.20 -5.43 5.46
C ILE A 17 26.34 -5.93 4.57
N HIS A 18 27.59 -5.68 4.96
CA HIS A 18 28.76 -6.07 4.17
C HIS A 18 28.98 -7.59 4.17
N ALA A 19 28.87 -8.24 5.34
CA ALA A 19 29.08 -9.69 5.46
C ALA A 19 28.08 -10.54 4.65
N LYS A 20 26.94 -9.96 4.28
CA LYS A 20 25.88 -10.61 3.50
C LYS A 20 25.76 -10.06 2.07
N GLU A 21 26.66 -9.17 1.67
CA GLU A 21 26.61 -8.47 0.37
C GLU A 21 25.22 -7.85 0.10
N THR A 22 24.63 -7.25 1.14
CA THR A 22 23.23 -6.79 1.10
C THR A 22 23.07 -5.60 0.16
N THR A 23 22.11 -5.68 -0.75
CA THR A 23 21.70 -4.56 -1.61
C THR A 23 20.43 -3.91 -1.08
N ILE A 24 20.44 -2.58 -0.94
CA ILE A 24 19.29 -1.78 -0.53
C ILE A 24 18.76 -1.03 -1.76
N LEU A 25 17.55 -1.36 -2.19
CA LEU A 25 16.84 -0.70 -3.29
C LEU A 25 15.68 0.10 -2.74
N CYS A 26 15.51 1.34 -3.18
CA CYS A 26 14.35 2.17 -2.88
C CYS A 26 13.45 2.29 -4.11
N SER A 27 12.13 2.25 -3.92
CA SER A 27 11.16 2.52 -4.99
C SER A 27 10.43 3.84 -4.75
N ARG A 28 9.88 4.43 -5.82
CA ARG A 28 9.02 5.61 -5.81
C ARG A 28 7.69 5.28 -6.50
N ASN A 29 7.02 6.31 -7.04
CA ASN A 29 5.77 6.17 -7.78
C ASN A 29 5.93 5.21 -8.97
N ALA A 30 4.85 4.48 -9.23
CA ALA A 30 4.69 3.65 -10.43
C ALA A 30 4.85 4.49 -11.71
N THR A 31 5.47 3.90 -12.72
CA THR A 31 5.51 4.44 -14.08
C THR A 31 4.22 4.10 -14.83
N LEU A 32 4.05 4.62 -16.05
CA LEU A 32 2.91 4.28 -16.89
C LEU A 32 2.86 2.78 -17.18
N GLU A 33 4.01 2.18 -17.48
CA GLU A 33 4.15 0.75 -17.77
C GLU A 33 3.76 -0.11 -16.56
N ASP A 34 4.09 0.34 -15.34
CA ASP A 34 3.65 -0.32 -14.11
C ASP A 34 2.12 -0.30 -13.99
N PHE A 35 1.47 0.82 -14.34
CA PHE A 35 0.00 0.92 -14.34
C PHE A 35 -0.64 0.03 -15.39
N GLU A 36 -0.12 0.00 -16.61
CA GLU A 36 -0.61 -0.88 -17.69
C GLU A 36 -0.54 -2.35 -17.27
N HIS A 37 0.56 -2.74 -16.62
CA HIS A 37 0.71 -4.08 -16.07
C HIS A 37 -0.35 -4.37 -14.98
N VAL A 38 -0.51 -3.48 -14.00
CA VAL A 38 -1.51 -3.65 -12.93
C VAL A 38 -2.92 -3.76 -13.49
N ILE A 39 -3.29 -2.94 -14.48
CA ILE A 39 -4.60 -3.02 -15.14
C ILE A 39 -4.78 -4.41 -15.76
N SER A 40 -3.80 -4.91 -16.51
CA SER A 40 -3.90 -6.24 -17.14
C SER A 40 -4.08 -7.37 -16.12
N VAL A 41 -3.38 -7.31 -14.98
CA VAL A 41 -3.49 -8.28 -13.89
C VAL A 41 -4.88 -8.27 -13.28
N LEU A 42 -5.47 -7.08 -13.10
CA LEU A 42 -6.83 -6.92 -12.57
C LEU A 42 -7.89 -7.42 -13.55
N GLU A 43 -7.75 -7.09 -14.84
CA GLU A 43 -8.67 -7.53 -15.91
C GLU A 43 -8.66 -9.05 -16.11
N ASN A 44 -7.49 -9.68 -15.95
CA ASN A 44 -7.34 -11.13 -16.02
C ASN A 44 -7.86 -11.86 -14.77
N GLY A 45 -8.29 -11.14 -13.73
CA GLY A 45 -8.73 -11.74 -12.47
C GLY A 45 -7.61 -12.41 -11.67
N GLU A 46 -6.34 -12.06 -11.94
CA GLU A 46 -5.17 -12.64 -11.28
C GLU A 46 -4.95 -12.06 -9.86
N PHE A 47 -5.69 -10.99 -9.51
CA PHE A 47 -5.68 -10.37 -8.19
C PHE A 47 -7.07 -10.42 -7.54
N PRO A 48 -7.19 -10.86 -6.27
CA PRO A 48 -8.47 -10.98 -5.58
C PRO A 48 -8.95 -9.62 -5.05
N ILE A 49 -9.54 -8.81 -5.93
CA ILE A 49 -9.96 -7.43 -5.62
C ILE A 49 -10.89 -7.38 -4.39
N ASP A 50 -11.91 -8.25 -4.38
CA ASP A 50 -12.97 -8.25 -3.36
C ASP A 50 -12.43 -8.58 -1.96
N SER A 51 -11.34 -9.33 -1.84
CA SER A 51 -10.77 -9.63 -0.52
C SER A 51 -9.98 -8.47 0.09
N PHE A 52 -9.61 -7.48 -0.73
CA PHE A 52 -8.85 -6.31 -0.27
C PHE A 52 -9.73 -5.12 0.05
N ILE A 53 -10.92 -5.00 -0.55
CA ILE A 53 -11.89 -3.95 -0.21
C ILE A 53 -12.61 -4.36 1.08
N THR A 54 -12.09 -3.92 2.22
CA THR A 54 -12.71 -4.29 3.51
C THR A 54 -13.84 -3.37 3.91
N HIS A 55 -13.84 -2.12 3.41
CA HIS A 55 -14.87 -1.13 3.70
C HIS A 55 -15.27 -0.41 2.43
N ASN A 56 -16.57 -0.18 2.28
CA ASN A 56 -17.15 0.65 1.23
C ASN A 56 -18.21 1.56 1.86
N VAL A 57 -18.16 2.85 1.53
CA VAL A 57 -19.04 3.88 2.10
C VAL A 57 -19.57 4.78 1.00
N ALA A 58 -20.82 5.22 1.13
CA ALA A 58 -21.37 6.27 0.26
C ALA A 58 -20.65 7.60 0.51
N TYR A 59 -20.45 8.41 -0.54
CA TYR A 59 -19.79 9.72 -0.49
C TYR A 59 -20.27 10.60 0.67
N ASN A 60 -21.60 10.68 0.88
CA ASN A 60 -22.20 11.52 1.92
C ASN A 60 -21.87 11.08 3.36
N ASN A 61 -21.44 9.83 3.56
CA ASN A 61 -21.15 9.25 4.87
C ASN A 61 -19.64 9.15 5.15
N MET A 62 -18.78 9.31 4.13
CA MET A 62 -17.33 9.15 4.26
C MET A 62 -16.74 9.95 5.42
N ILE A 63 -17.09 11.23 5.56
CA ILE A 63 -16.52 12.09 6.58
C ILE A 63 -16.91 11.62 8.00
N ALA A 64 -18.13 11.11 8.17
CA ALA A 64 -18.57 10.60 9.45
C ALA A 64 -17.86 9.29 9.83
N ASP A 65 -17.57 8.44 8.84
CA ASP A 65 -16.96 7.13 9.07
C ASP A 65 -15.43 7.17 9.12
N PHE A 66 -14.78 8.23 8.61
CA PHE A 66 -13.32 8.30 8.46
C PHE A 66 -12.56 8.06 9.77
N ASP A 67 -13.03 8.63 10.89
CA ASP A 67 -12.36 8.45 12.19
C ASP A 67 -12.38 6.98 12.64
N SER A 68 -13.43 6.23 12.29
CA SER A 68 -13.50 4.79 12.59
C SER A 68 -12.43 4.00 11.84
N TRP A 69 -11.99 4.45 10.67
CA TRP A 69 -10.99 3.73 9.88
C TRP A 69 -9.59 3.78 10.48
N LEU A 70 -9.35 4.75 11.36
CA LEU A 70 -8.08 4.92 12.06
C LEU A 70 -7.97 3.99 13.28
N ASP A 71 -9.09 3.44 13.76
CA ASP A 71 -9.09 2.48 14.85
C ASP A 71 -8.65 1.10 14.34
N PRO A 72 -7.50 0.57 14.79
CA PRO A 72 -7.02 -0.75 14.37
C PRO A 72 -8.02 -1.88 14.69
N ALA A 73 -8.90 -1.71 15.67
CA ALA A 73 -9.93 -2.69 16.01
C ALA A 73 -10.94 -2.92 14.86
N ASN A 74 -11.12 -1.93 13.98
CA ASN A 74 -12.02 -2.03 12.83
C ASN A 74 -11.39 -2.74 11.63
N GLY A 75 -10.09 -3.07 11.68
CA GLY A 75 -9.45 -3.93 10.66
C GLY A 75 -9.51 -3.37 9.24
N VAL A 76 -9.49 -2.04 9.09
CA VAL A 76 -9.50 -1.41 7.76
C VAL A 76 -8.19 -1.70 7.04
N ILE A 77 -8.29 -2.30 5.84
CA ILE A 77 -7.17 -2.54 4.93
C ILE A 77 -7.29 -1.58 3.74
N LYS A 78 -8.46 -1.55 3.11
CA LYS A 78 -8.80 -0.59 2.06
C LYS A 78 -10.25 -0.16 2.20
N ALA A 79 -10.45 1.13 2.46
CA ALA A 79 -11.75 1.77 2.39
C ALA A 79 -11.94 2.37 0.99
N THR A 80 -13.14 2.21 0.44
CA THR A 80 -13.55 2.74 -0.87
C THR A 80 -14.77 3.63 -0.70
N VAL A 81 -14.92 4.60 -1.60
CA VAL A 81 -16.03 5.56 -1.56
C VAL A 81 -16.82 5.45 -2.86
N ASP A 82 -18.12 5.24 -2.72
CA ASP A 82 -19.07 5.22 -3.84
C ASP A 82 -19.62 6.64 -4.05
N PHE A 83 -19.50 7.12 -5.30
CA PHE A 83 -19.90 8.46 -5.73
C PHE A 83 -21.22 8.46 -6.50
#